data_AF-A0A849SEF7-F1
#
_entry.id   AF-A0A849SEF7-F1
#
_cell.length_a   1.000
_cell.length_b   1.000
_cell.length_c   1.000
_cell.angle_alpha   90.00
_cell.angle_beta   90.00
_cell.angle_gamma   90.00
#
_symmetry.space_group_name_H-M   'P 1'
#
loop_
_entity.id
_entity.type
_entity.pdbx_description
1 polymer ?
#
loop_
_entity_poly.entity_id
_entity_poly.type
_entity_poly.pdbx_seq_one_letter_code
_entity_poly.pdbx_strand_id
1 'polypeptide(L)'
;MAQENKGSFVRWQQITRDQFTSVANLVFVLATGLLAFQSNMLLNHKFTYCCAYGFAIASLFLLAASVVFALFCAVNRLRDFRLTANIARCSEKEKTDLEELRGEANSLGSLSWALFWIQLTFFGLGAGCTALSVIIQIWPHAL
;
A
#
# COMPACT_ATOMS: atom_id res chain seq x y z
N MET A 1 11.05 -8.61 36.08
CA MET A 1 9.76 -8.29 35.43
C MET A 1 9.87 -7.24 34.30
N ALA A 2 10.73 -6.21 34.40
CA ALA A 2 10.83 -5.18 33.33
C ALA A 2 11.57 -5.61 32.04
N GLN A 3 12.48 -6.59 32.08
CA GLN A 3 13.21 -7.06 30.90
C GLN A 3 12.40 -8.05 30.03
N GLU A 4 11.54 -8.87 30.64
CA GLU A 4 10.69 -9.85 29.95
C GLU A 4 9.63 -9.17 29.07
N ASN A 5 9.03 -8.08 29.58
CA ASN A 5 8.07 -7.27 28.82
C ASN A 5 8.68 -6.59 27.58
N LYS A 6 9.96 -6.22 27.62
CA LYS A 6 10.64 -5.62 26.45
C LYS A 6 10.81 -6.64 25.32
N GLY A 7 11.19 -7.88 25.65
CA GLY A 7 11.34 -8.95 24.66
C GLY A 7 9.99 -9.32 24.00
N SER A 8 8.92 -9.40 24.79
CA SER A 8 7.57 -9.63 24.29
C SER A 8 7.10 -8.49 23.37
N PHE A 9 7.28 -7.23 23.79
CA PHE A 9 6.88 -6.06 22.99
C PHE A 9 7.60 -6.00 21.63
N VAL A 10 8.92 -6.19 21.61
CA VAL A 10 9.71 -6.21 20.37
C VAL A 10 9.25 -7.32 19.43
N ARG A 11 8.96 -8.50 19.97
CA ARG A 11 8.44 -9.64 19.20
C ARG A 11 7.08 -9.32 18.57
N TRP A 12 6.14 -8.76 19.32
CA TRP A 12 4.82 -8.38 18.81
C TRP A 12 4.89 -7.25 17.78
N GLN A 13 5.81 -6.30 17.96
CA GLN A 13 6.07 -5.24 17.00
C GLN A 13 6.62 -5.80 15.68
N GLN A 14 7.53 -6.77 15.74
CA GLN A 14 8.05 -7.45 14.56
C GLN A 14 6.94 -8.23 13.83
N ILE A 15 6.12 -9.01 14.54
CA ILE A 15 4.99 -9.74 13.95
C ILE A 15 4.01 -8.77 13.27
N THR A 16 3.65 -7.68 13.94
CA THR A 16 2.73 -6.66 13.39
C THR A 16 3.30 -6.06 12.11
N ARG A 17 4.60 -5.74 12.14
CA ARG A 17 5.31 -5.24 10.98
C ARG A 17 5.21 -6.28 9.85
N ASP A 18 5.61 -7.53 10.06
CA ASP A 18 5.60 -8.56 9.01
C ASP A 18 4.22 -8.76 8.39
N GLN A 19 3.16 -8.83 9.19
CA GLN A 19 1.77 -8.92 8.72
C GLN A 19 1.39 -7.72 7.85
N PHE A 20 1.73 -6.50 8.26
CA PHE A 20 1.48 -5.30 7.46
C PHE A 20 2.15 -5.38 6.08
N THR A 21 3.38 -5.89 5.96
CA THR A 21 4.02 -6.05 4.64
C THR A 21 3.30 -7.09 3.80
N SER A 22 2.91 -8.21 4.41
CA SER A 22 2.16 -9.24 3.70
C SER A 22 0.86 -8.68 3.14
N VAL A 23 0.11 -7.91 3.93
CA VAL A 23 -1.14 -7.27 3.49
C VAL A 23 -0.88 -6.21 2.41
N ALA A 24 0.11 -5.34 2.59
CA ALA A 24 0.45 -4.31 1.59
C ALA A 24 0.83 -4.91 0.23
N ASN A 25 1.62 -6.00 0.25
CA ASN A 25 2.01 -6.72 -0.97
C ASN A 25 0.81 -7.41 -1.62
N LEU A 26 -0.09 -7.99 -0.83
CA LEU A 26 -1.33 -8.59 -1.35
C LEU A 26 -2.19 -7.54 -2.06
N VAL A 27 -2.40 -6.37 -1.44
CA VAL A 27 -3.14 -5.26 -2.05
C VAL A 27 -2.43 -4.77 -3.32
N PHE A 28 -1.10 -4.68 -3.34
CA PHE A 28 -0.32 -4.31 -4.52
C PHE A 28 -0.54 -5.26 -5.70
N VAL A 29 -0.48 -6.58 -5.45
CA VAL A 29 -0.70 -7.60 -6.50
C VAL A 29 -2.13 -7.54 -7.01
N LEU A 30 -3.12 -7.41 -6.12
CA LEU A 30 -4.52 -7.26 -6.53
C LEU A 30 -4.75 -5.97 -7.35
N ALA A 31 -4.18 -4.85 -6.93
CA ALA A 31 -4.28 -3.58 -7.66
C ALA A 31 -3.66 -3.69 -9.05
N THR A 32 -2.50 -4.34 -9.16
CA THR A 32 -1.81 -4.58 -10.45
C THR A 32 -2.63 -5.51 -11.35
N GLY A 33 -3.22 -6.57 -10.79
CA GLY A 33 -4.11 -7.47 -11.52
C GLY A 33 -5.36 -6.78 -12.05
N LEU A 34 -6.03 -5.98 -11.22
CA LEU A 34 -7.18 -5.17 -11.64
C LEU A 34 -6.79 -4.16 -12.72
N LEU A 35 -5.63 -3.51 -12.58
CA LEU A 35 -5.15 -2.55 -13.56
C LEU A 35 -4.87 -3.20 -14.92
N ALA A 36 -4.27 -4.40 -14.92
CA ALA A 36 -4.05 -5.18 -16.14
C ALA A 36 -5.37 -5.60 -16.80
N PHE A 37 -6.31 -6.10 -16.00
CA PHE A 37 -7.66 -6.44 -16.47
C PHE A 37 -8.36 -5.22 -17.08
N GLN A 38 -8.37 -4.09 -16.36
CA GLN A 38 -9.02 -2.86 -16.81
C GLN A 38 -8.37 -2.34 -18.10
N SER A 39 -7.04 -2.35 -18.18
CA SER A 39 -6.30 -1.95 -19.39
C SER A 39 -6.65 -2.83 -20.58
N ASN A 40 -6.76 -4.14 -20.37
CA ASN A 40 -7.18 -5.07 -21.43
C ASN A 40 -8.61 -4.79 -21.90
N MET A 41 -9.53 -4.50 -20.97
CA MET A 41 -10.90 -4.13 -21.28
C MET A 41 -10.97 -2.83 -22.10
N LEU A 42 -10.18 -1.81 -21.76
CA LEU A 42 -10.10 -0.57 -22.54
C LEU A 42 -9.54 -0.74 -23.94
N LEU A 43 -8.59 -1.65 -24.13
CA LEU A 43 -7.96 -1.87 -25.43
C LEU A 43 -8.81 -2.76 -26.36
N ASN A 44 -9.51 -3.76 -25.81
CA ASN A 44 -10.19 -4.79 -26.60
C ASN A 44 -11.71 -4.62 -26.69
N HIS A 45 -12.32 -3.78 -25.85
CA HIS A 45 -13.77 -3.55 -25.88
C HIS A 45 -14.13 -2.10 -26.15
N LYS A 46 -15.08 -1.92 -27.06
CA LYS A 46 -15.72 -0.63 -27.30
C LYS A 46 -16.73 -0.40 -26.18
N PHE A 47 -16.55 0.69 -25.44
CA PHE A 47 -17.53 1.11 -24.46
C PHE A 47 -18.76 1.69 -25.16
N THR A 48 -19.92 1.08 -24.92
CA THR A 48 -21.19 1.53 -25.47
C THR A 48 -21.71 2.81 -24.78
N TYR A 49 -21.35 3.02 -23.51
CA TYR A 49 -21.81 4.14 -22.70
C TYR A 49 -20.68 5.08 -22.30
N CYS A 50 -20.85 6.38 -22.56
CA CYS A 50 -19.89 7.42 -22.18
C CYS A 50 -19.61 7.42 -20.66
N CYS A 51 -20.64 7.19 -19.83
CA CYS A 51 -20.49 7.11 -18.39
C CYS A 51 -19.60 5.92 -17.95
N ALA A 52 -19.76 4.75 -18.57
CA ALA A 52 -18.94 3.57 -18.26
C ALA A 52 -17.47 3.79 -18.62
N TYR A 53 -17.20 4.50 -19.72
CA TYR A 53 -15.86 4.91 -20.13
C TYR A 53 -15.22 5.91 -19.15
N GLY A 54 -16.00 6.87 -18.65
CA GLY A 54 -15.55 7.82 -17.62
C GLY A 54 -15.12 7.11 -16.33
N PHE A 55 -15.96 6.18 -15.83
CA PHE A 55 -15.62 5.36 -14.66
C PHE A 55 -14.42 4.44 -14.92
N ALA A 56 -14.30 3.90 -16.13
CA ALA A 56 -13.18 3.06 -16.55
C ALA A 56 -11.85 3.82 -16.47
N ILE A 57 -11.78 5.03 -17.04
CA ILE A 57 -10.58 5.87 -16.99
C ILE A 57 -10.26 6.30 -15.55
N ALA A 58 -11.26 6.74 -14.79
CA ALA A 58 -11.07 7.14 -13.40
C ALA A 58 -10.51 5.98 -12.56
N SER A 59 -11.05 4.77 -12.74
CA SER A 59 -10.56 3.56 -12.07
C SER A 59 -9.10 3.26 -12.43
N LEU A 60 -8.71 3.46 -13.68
CA LEU A 60 -7.35 3.21 -14.15
C LEU A 60 -6.34 4.16 -13.50
N PHE A 61 -6.68 5.46 -13.39
CA PHE A 61 -5.84 6.42 -12.66
C PHE A 61 -5.76 6.12 -11.16
N LEU A 62 -6.88 5.75 -10.53
CA LEU A 62 -6.92 5.39 -9.11
C LEU A 62 -6.10 4.14 -8.80
N LEU A 63 -6.21 3.11 -9.64
CA LEU A 63 -5.43 1.87 -9.50
C LEU A 63 -3.94 2.13 -9.76
N ALA A 64 -3.59 2.93 -10.77
CA ALA A 64 -2.20 3.31 -11.05
C ALA A 64 -1.59 4.09 -9.87
N ALA A 65 -2.33 5.06 -9.32
CA ALA A 65 -1.92 5.78 -8.13
C ALA A 65 -1.74 4.85 -6.92
N SER A 66 -2.66 3.90 -6.70
CA SER A 66 -2.53 2.88 -5.64
C SER A 66 -1.24 2.06 -5.78
N VAL A 67 -0.91 1.61 -6.98
CA VAL A 67 0.33 0.87 -7.29
C VAL A 67 1.57 1.72 -6.99
N VAL A 68 1.56 3.01 -7.37
CA VAL A 68 2.67 3.94 -7.06
C VAL A 68 2.83 4.14 -5.56
N PHE A 69 1.73 4.38 -4.82
CA PHE A 69 1.79 4.52 -3.36
C PHE A 69 2.25 3.24 -2.67
N ALA A 70 1.87 2.07 -3.18
CA ALA A 70 2.35 0.79 -2.68
C ALA A 70 3.86 0.63 -2.85
N LEU A 71 4.41 1.03 -4.00
CA LEU A 71 5.86 1.04 -4.24
C LEU A 71 6.57 2.01 -3.31
N PHE A 72 6.03 3.23 -3.13
CA PHE A 72 6.58 4.19 -2.16
C PHE A 72 6.54 3.64 -0.73
N CYS A 73 5.45 2.98 -0.33
CA CYS A 73 5.34 2.33 0.98
C CYS A 73 6.41 1.23 1.15
N ALA A 74 6.61 0.39 0.13
CA ALA A 74 7.64 -0.64 0.13
C ALA A 74 9.06 -0.06 0.23
N VAL A 75 9.35 1.03 -0.49
CA VAL A 75 10.66 1.71 -0.44
C VAL A 75 10.90 2.37 0.92
N ASN A 76 9.90 3.09 1.46
CA ASN A 76 10.02 3.70 2.79
C ASN A 76 10.24 2.65 3.87
N ARG A 77 9.59 1.50 3.73
CA ARG A 77 9.78 0.38 4.65
C ARG A 77 11.15 -0.28 4.51
N LEU A 78 11.70 -0.39 3.30
CA LEU A 78 13.08 -0.85 3.11
C LEU A 78 14.09 0.09 3.80
N ARG A 79 13.82 1.40 3.80
CA ARG A 79 14.62 2.39 4.54
C ARG A 79 14.49 2.20 6.06
N ASP A 80 13.29 1.95 6.57
CA ASP A 80 13.04 1.66 8.00
C ASP A 80 13.83 0.42 8.50
N PHE A 81 13.86 -0.65 7.69
CA PHE A 81 14.67 -1.83 8.01
C PHE A 81 16.18 -1.53 8.03
N ARG A 82 16.67 -0.71 7.10
CA ARG A 82 18.07 -0.29 7.07
C ARG A 82 18.45 0.56 8.28
N LEU A 83 17.59 1.51 8.66
CA LEU A 83 17.76 2.34 9.86
C LEU A 83 17.79 1.48 11.13
N THR A 84 16.83 0.56 11.28
CA THR A 84 16.78 -0.36 12.43
C THR A 84 18.04 -1.24 12.51
N ALA A 85 18.53 -1.74 11.37
CA ALA A 85 19.75 -2.54 11.31
C ALA A 85 21.01 -1.71 11.64
N ASN A 86 21.04 -0.43 11.26
CA ASN A 86 22.12 0.49 11.62
C ASN A 86 22.10 0.82 13.11
N ILE A 87 20.93 1.11 13.68
CA ILE A 87 20.77 1.38 15.12
C ILE A 87 21.19 0.15 15.96
N ALA A 88 20.86 -1.07 15.51
CA ALA A 88 21.29 -2.30 16.18
C ALA A 88 22.81 -2.55 16.05
N ARG A 89 23.47 -1.97 15.05
CA ARG A 89 24.94 -2.03 14.86
C ARG A 89 25.68 -0.91 15.60
N CYS A 90 25.04 0.22 15.89
CA CYS A 90 25.64 1.26 16.70
C CYS A 90 25.74 0.81 18.17
N SER A 91 26.97 0.54 18.60
CA SER A 91 27.31 0.22 19.98
C SER A 91 27.10 1.44 20.89
N GLU A 92 26.79 1.18 22.16
CA GLU A 92 26.43 2.03 23.32
C GLU A 92 27.14 3.39 23.54
N LYS A 93 28.07 3.81 22.68
CA LYS A 93 28.97 4.97 22.88
C LYS A 93 28.46 6.32 22.39
N GLU A 94 27.36 6.40 21.65
CA GLU A 94 26.93 7.66 21.00
C GLU A 94 25.46 7.95 21.32
N LYS A 95 25.21 8.34 22.58
CA LYS A 95 23.84 8.61 23.09
C LYS A 95 23.18 9.84 22.47
N THR A 96 23.95 10.72 21.83
CA THR A 96 23.47 11.97 21.23
C THR A 96 22.83 11.75 19.85
N ASP A 97 23.36 10.82 19.03
CA ASP A 97 22.77 10.41 17.73
C ASP A 97 21.49 9.57 17.88
N LEU A 98 21.27 9.02 19.07
CA LEU A 98 20.21 8.06 19.38
C LEU A 98 18.82 8.72 19.47
N GLU A 99 18.75 10.01 19.80
CA GLU A 99 17.49 10.78 19.79
C GLU A 99 17.09 11.21 18.37
N GLU A 100 18.06 11.63 17.55
CA GLU A 100 17.80 12.01 16.15
C GLU A 100 17.36 10.79 15.33
N LEU A 101 18.03 9.66 15.47
CA LEU A 101 17.64 8.38 14.87
C LEU A 101 16.26 7.89 15.34
N ARG A 102 15.88 8.18 16.59
CA ARG A 102 14.53 7.86 17.11
C ARG A 102 13.45 8.76 16.52
N GLY A 103 13.74 10.05 16.33
CA GLY A 103 12.84 10.99 15.68
C GLY A 103 12.56 10.59 14.23
N GLU A 104 13.61 10.21 13.50
CA GLU A 104 13.50 9.76 12.12
C GLU A 104 12.74 8.44 12.02
N ALA A 105 13.02 7.46 12.88
CA ALA A 105 12.28 6.19 12.93
C ALA A 105 10.78 6.36 13.21
N ASN A 106 10.40 7.27 14.14
CA ASN A 106 8.99 7.56 14.43
C ASN A 106 8.29 8.24 13.25
N SER A 107 8.97 9.17 12.56
CA SER A 107 8.45 9.82 11.36
C SER A 107 8.21 8.82 10.24
N LEU A 108 9.19 7.94 9.96
CA LEU A 108 9.07 6.88 8.95
C LEU A 108 7.94 5.88 9.26
N GLY A 109 7.76 5.53 10.54
CA GLY A 109 6.68 4.65 10.98
C GLY A 109 5.29 5.25 10.71
N SER A 110 5.09 6.53 11.07
CA SER A 110 3.81 7.22 10.85
C SER A 110 3.52 7.42 9.35
N LEU A 111 4.54 7.75 8.56
CA LEU A 111 4.41 7.93 7.11
C LEU A 111 4.08 6.61 6.40
N SER A 112 4.66 5.49 6.85
CA SER A 112 4.35 4.17 6.31
C SER A 112 2.89 3.78 6.54
N TRP A 113 2.37 4.06 7.74
CA TRP A 113 0.95 3.83 8.06
C TRP A 113 0.01 4.72 7.26
N ALA A 114 0.34 6.01 7.10
CA ALA A 114 -0.44 6.93 6.28
C ALA A 114 -0.47 6.49 4.81
N LEU A 115 0.70 6.12 4.25
CA LEU A 115 0.81 5.63 2.87
C LEU A 115 -0.01 4.36 2.64
N PHE A 116 -0.04 3.44 3.61
CA PHE A 116 -0.85 2.23 3.51
C PHE A 116 -2.35 2.51 3.52
N TRP A 117 -2.82 3.41 4.39
CA TRP A 117 -4.23 3.82 4.37
C TRP A 117 -4.61 4.54 3.07
N ILE A 118 -3.72 5.38 2.54
CA ILE A 118 -3.89 6.01 1.22
C ILE A 118 -3.95 4.93 0.13
N GLN A 119 -3.01 3.99 0.10
CA GLN A 119 -3.02 2.88 -0.86
C GLN A 119 -4.34 2.10 -0.81
N LEU A 120 -4.83 1.78 0.40
CA LEU A 120 -6.05 1.00 0.61
C LEU A 120 -7.30 1.75 0.15
N THR A 121 -7.39 3.04 0.46
CA THR A 121 -8.53 3.89 0.02
C THR A 121 -8.56 4.05 -1.50
N PHE A 122 -7.41 4.31 -2.13
CA PHE A 122 -7.30 4.38 -3.59
C PHE A 122 -7.62 3.05 -4.26
N PHE A 123 -7.13 1.93 -3.69
CA PHE A 123 -7.47 0.59 -4.19
C PHE A 123 -8.97 0.32 -4.09
N GLY A 124 -9.58 0.60 -2.94
CA GLY A 124 -11.02 0.39 -2.73
C GLY A 124 -11.89 1.21 -3.68
N LEU A 125 -11.56 2.49 -3.86
CA LEU A 125 -12.24 3.37 -4.81
C LEU A 125 -12.05 2.90 -6.26
N GLY A 126 -10.81 2.56 -6.65
CA GLY A 126 -10.50 2.06 -7.99
C GLY A 126 -11.21 0.75 -8.32
N ALA A 127 -11.22 -0.20 -7.37
CA ALA A 127 -11.93 -1.47 -7.50
C ALA A 127 -13.45 -1.26 -7.61
N GLY A 128 -14.03 -0.37 -6.80
CA GLY A 128 -15.44 -0.01 -6.88
C GLY A 128 -15.83 0.60 -8.23
N CYS A 129 -15.05 1.55 -8.73
CA CYS A 129 -15.27 2.13 -10.06
C CYS A 129 -15.13 1.11 -11.18
N THR A 130 -14.16 0.19 -11.07
CA THR A 130 -13.99 -0.94 -12.02
C THR A 130 -15.25 -1.81 -12.05
N ALA A 131 -15.74 -2.23 -10.88
CA ALA A 131 -16.94 -3.05 -10.78
C ALA A 131 -18.17 -2.35 -11.38
N LEU A 132 -18.37 -1.05 -11.09
CA LEU A 132 -19.46 -0.26 -11.66
C LEU A 132 -19.35 -0.15 -13.18
N SER A 133 -18.15 0.10 -13.71
CA SER A 133 -17.92 0.19 -15.17
C SER A 133 -18.31 -1.12 -15.87
N VAL A 134 -17.90 -2.26 -15.31
CA VAL A 134 -18.25 -3.60 -15.84
C VAL A 134 -19.74 -3.86 -15.75
N ILE A 135 -20.40 -3.56 -14.62
CA ILE A 135 -21.83 -3.78 -14.44
C ILE A 135 -22.63 -2.96 -15.47
N ILE A 136 -22.31 -1.68 -15.63
CA ILE A 136 -22.99 -0.79 -16.60
C ILE A 136 -22.80 -1.30 -18.03
N GLN A 137 -21.64 -1.89 -18.34
CA GLN A 137 -21.36 -2.39 -19.68
C GLN A 137 -22.06 -3.73 -19.98
N ILE A 138 -22.23 -4.60 -19.00
CA ILE A 138 -22.87 -5.92 -19.17
C ILE A 138 -24.40 -5.84 -19.09
N TRP A 139 -24.95 -5.02 -18.19
CA TRP A 139 -26.39 -4.91 -17.95
C TRP A 139 -27.27 -4.76 -19.21
N PRO A 140 -26.91 -3.94 -20.21
CA PRO A 140 -27.73 -3.76 -21.41
C PRO A 140 -27.55 -4.86 -22.46
N HIS A 141 -26.59 -5.76 -22.31
CA HIS A 141 -26.45 -6.97 -23.14
C HIS A 141 -27.20 -8.18 -22.55
N ALA A 142 -27.73 -8.08 -21.33
CA ALA A 142 -28.44 -9.14 -20.63
C ALA A 142 -29.98 -9.07 -20.77
N LEU A 143 -30.50 -8.07 -21.48
CA LEU A 143 -31.92 -7.84 -21.80
C LEU A 143 -32.14 -7.94 -23.30
#